data_AF-A0A953ICE4-F1
#
_entry.id   AF-A0A953ICE4-F1
#
_cell.length_a   1.000
_cell.length_b   1.000
_cell.length_c   1.000
_cell.angle_alpha   90.00
_cell.angle_beta   90.00
_cell.angle_gamma   90.00
#
_symmetry.space_group_name_H-M   'P 1'
#
loop_
_entity.id
_entity.type
_entity.pdbx_description
1 polymer ?
#
loop_
_entity_poly.entity_id
_entity_poly.type
_entity_poly.pdbx_seq_one_letter_code
_entity_poly.pdbx_strand_id
1 'polypeptide(L)'
;MGSIQGQGTPRFEWPVPSDCWIEDGRLIVVPAVARLYDPFDRKELPGEIAKLKPGDPDGLREFVLRYGTFGYAPVVNAVEEYKPDPELLFDLSEPLDWIWAHANGIRLVMEGIRILHERDEGKAVKYLACLLHPDLDLAESTLENEVYGAVPQGEDMAVYEAPIGLREATLAQRWILRAPQVRPLATVGEIVGDILTANLALNRREVYYDAETGSIRSTFVYDAMIQAVYQQLLETAEGGRVEECDECHALFIQTDGRQHFCPPRFKEKESRCALRYRQREWRKRRRQEGGSKDGQA
;
A
#
# COMPACT_ATOMS: atom_id res chain seq x y z
N MET A 1 -5.42 -14.01 -15.86
CA MET A 1 -4.52 -14.87 -16.66
C MET A 1 -4.32 -16.19 -15.93
N GLY A 2 -4.28 -17.31 -16.65
CA GLY A 2 -4.25 -18.66 -16.06
C GLY A 2 -2.97 -18.94 -15.28
N SER A 3 -3.12 -19.42 -14.05
CA SER A 3 -2.05 -20.03 -13.26
C SER A 3 -1.50 -21.23 -14.03
N ILE A 4 -0.31 -21.11 -14.60
CA ILE A 4 0.44 -22.24 -15.13
C ILE A 4 0.88 -23.08 -13.94
N GLN A 5 0.20 -24.21 -13.72
CA GLN A 5 0.58 -25.20 -12.71
C GLN A 5 1.91 -25.86 -13.11
N GLY A 6 2.88 -25.87 -12.19
CA GLY A 6 4.07 -26.71 -12.27
C GLY A 6 5.42 -26.00 -12.22
N GLN A 7 5.48 -24.68 -12.03
CA GLN A 7 6.75 -23.97 -11.86
C GLN A 7 6.86 -23.51 -10.41
N GLY A 8 7.92 -23.90 -9.72
CA GLY A 8 8.30 -23.23 -8.49
C GLY A 8 8.50 -21.77 -8.83
N THR A 9 7.61 -20.91 -8.35
CA THR A 9 7.79 -19.46 -8.43
C THR A 9 9.21 -19.18 -7.93
N PRO A 10 10.05 -18.45 -8.70
CA PRO A 10 11.33 -18.01 -8.15
C PRO A 10 11.02 -17.34 -6.81
N ARG A 11 11.58 -17.88 -5.72
CA ARG A 11 11.36 -17.28 -4.39
C ARG A 11 12.00 -15.91 -4.41
N PHE A 12 11.19 -14.88 -4.17
CA PHE A 12 11.68 -13.52 -4.10
C PHE A 12 12.12 -13.25 -2.66
N GLU A 13 13.28 -13.77 -2.29
CA GLU A 13 13.76 -13.70 -0.91
C GLU A 13 14.29 -12.30 -0.57
N TRP A 14 13.44 -11.51 0.10
CA TRP A 14 13.75 -10.15 0.52
C TRP A 14 14.51 -10.12 1.84
N PRO A 15 15.68 -9.44 1.92
CA PRO A 15 16.46 -9.38 3.16
C PRO A 15 15.77 -8.50 4.21
N VAL A 16 15.62 -9.07 5.40
CA VAL A 16 15.15 -8.33 6.59
C VAL A 16 16.36 -7.97 7.45
N PRO A 17 16.59 -6.67 7.73
CA PRO A 17 17.72 -6.24 8.55
C PRO A 17 17.54 -6.67 10.01
N SER A 18 18.66 -6.75 10.73
CA SER A 18 18.69 -7.08 12.15
C SER A 18 18.30 -5.92 13.06
N ASP A 19 18.58 -4.69 12.64
CA ASP A 19 18.11 -3.47 13.30
C ASP A 19 17.99 -2.32 12.29
N CYS A 20 17.27 -1.27 12.66
CA CYS A 20 17.18 -0.02 11.91
C CYS A 20 16.83 1.16 12.83
N TRP A 21 17.22 2.36 12.40
CA TRP A 21 16.86 3.62 13.05
C TRP A 21 16.69 4.73 12.00
N ILE A 22 16.19 5.87 12.44
CA ILE A 22 16.02 7.05 11.60
C ILE A 22 17.07 8.08 12.01
N GLU A 23 17.76 8.62 11.02
CA GLU A 23 18.79 9.65 11.18
C GLU A 23 18.75 10.57 9.96
N ASP A 24 18.77 11.88 10.19
CA ASP A 24 18.79 12.92 9.14
C ASP A 24 17.79 12.72 7.99
N GLY A 25 16.55 12.35 8.32
CA GLY A 25 15.48 12.14 7.35
C GLY A 25 15.61 10.86 6.52
N ARG A 26 16.44 9.91 6.96
CA ARG A 26 16.68 8.63 6.28
C ARG A 26 16.53 7.47 7.24
N LEU A 27 16.02 6.35 6.74
CA LEU A 27 16.02 5.06 7.41
C LEU A 27 17.39 4.42 7.21
N ILE A 28 18.16 4.23 8.29
CA ILE A 28 19.43 3.50 8.30
C ILE A 28 19.16 2.06 8.73
N VAL A 29 19.75 1.09 8.04
CA VAL A 29 19.61 -0.34 8.36
C VAL A 29 20.95 -1.00 8.67
N VAL A 30 20.94 -1.95 9.60
CA VAL A 30 22.11 -2.79 9.89
C VAL A 30 22.15 -3.93 8.85
N PRO A 31 23.24 -4.07 8.09
CA PRO A 31 23.31 -4.97 6.93
C PRO A 31 23.27 -6.47 7.27
N ALA A 32 23.38 -6.85 8.55
CA ALA A 32 23.25 -8.25 8.93
C ALA A 32 21.81 -8.73 8.65
N VAL A 33 21.67 -9.57 7.62
CA VAL A 33 20.41 -10.19 7.20
C VAL A 33 19.96 -11.16 8.30
N ALA A 34 18.94 -10.77 9.05
CA ALA A 34 18.39 -11.61 10.11
C ALA A 34 17.55 -12.76 9.54
N ARG A 35 16.87 -12.53 8.40
CA ARG A 35 16.05 -13.51 7.70
C ARG A 35 15.66 -13.03 6.30
N LEU A 36 15.05 -13.94 5.55
CA LEU A 36 14.45 -13.69 4.25
C LEU A 36 12.92 -13.70 4.35
N TYR A 37 12.27 -12.88 3.52
CA TYR A 37 10.82 -12.75 3.42
C TYR A 37 10.40 -12.75 1.95
N ASP A 38 9.45 -13.59 1.55
CA ASP A 38 8.91 -13.57 0.19
C ASP A 38 7.64 -12.71 0.13
N PRO A 39 7.65 -11.57 -0.60
CA PRO A 39 6.47 -10.73 -0.77
C PRO A 39 5.26 -11.46 -1.34
N PHE A 40 5.44 -12.51 -2.15
CA PHE A 40 4.35 -13.23 -2.82
C PHE A 40 3.81 -14.41 -2.02
N ASP A 41 4.49 -14.83 -0.93
CA ASP A 41 3.99 -15.89 -0.04
C ASP A 41 2.66 -15.50 0.62
N ARG A 42 2.42 -14.20 0.80
CA ARG A 42 1.21 -13.69 1.44
C ARG A 42 0.84 -12.29 0.93
N LYS A 43 -0.45 -11.94 1.03
CA LYS A 43 -1.02 -10.67 0.53
C LYS A 43 -1.18 -9.58 1.60
N GLU A 44 -0.49 -9.66 2.75
CA GLU A 44 -0.63 -8.62 3.79
C GLU A 44 0.13 -7.32 3.48
N LEU A 45 1.19 -7.36 2.67
CA LEU A 45 2.11 -6.23 2.53
C LEU A 45 1.45 -4.92 2.14
N PRO A 46 0.59 -4.85 1.11
CA PRO A 46 -0.05 -3.58 0.74
C PRO A 46 -0.82 -2.96 1.92
N GLY A 47 -1.54 -3.79 2.67
CA GLY A 47 -2.27 -3.34 3.86
C GLY A 47 -1.38 -2.97 5.05
N GLU A 48 -0.23 -3.61 5.23
CA GLU A 48 0.72 -3.22 6.28
C GLU A 48 1.47 -1.92 5.92
N ILE A 49 1.78 -1.70 4.64
CA ILE A 49 2.37 -0.45 4.18
C ILE A 49 1.35 0.70 4.26
N ALA A 50 0.08 0.47 3.89
CA ALA A 50 -0.98 1.47 3.98
C ALA A 50 -1.29 1.93 5.42
N LYS A 51 -0.85 1.17 6.45
CA LYS A 51 -0.98 1.56 7.86
C LYS A 51 0.10 2.52 8.32
N LEU A 52 1.21 2.62 7.59
CA LEU A 52 2.31 3.50 7.93
C LEU A 52 1.87 4.96 7.82
N LYS A 53 2.23 5.77 8.81
CA LYS A 53 1.87 7.19 8.88
C LYS A 53 3.15 8.04 9.00
N PRO A 54 3.22 9.18 8.31
CA PRO A 54 4.24 10.17 8.59
C PRO A 54 4.27 10.52 10.08
N GLY A 55 5.46 10.56 10.67
CA GLY A 55 5.64 10.83 12.10
C GLY A 55 5.47 9.62 13.04
N ASP A 56 5.32 8.40 12.52
CA ASP A 56 5.33 7.16 13.30
C ASP A 56 6.62 6.33 13.06
N PRO A 57 7.76 6.74 13.66
CA PRO A 57 9.04 6.07 13.47
C PRO A 57 9.05 4.65 14.06
N ASP A 58 8.32 4.41 15.14
CA ASP A 58 8.21 3.08 15.77
C ASP A 58 7.42 2.12 14.88
N GLY A 59 6.33 2.59 14.27
CA GLY A 59 5.57 1.83 13.28
C GLY A 59 6.41 1.45 12.05
N LEU A 60 7.21 2.39 11.54
CA LEU A 60 8.14 2.11 10.45
C LEU A 60 9.22 1.10 10.85
N ARG A 61 9.82 1.26 12.04
CA ARG A 61 10.79 0.30 12.57
C ARG A 61 10.19 -1.10 12.72
N GLU A 62 8.99 -1.23 13.28
CA GLU A 62 8.30 -2.53 13.38
C GLU A 62 8.09 -3.15 12.00
N PHE A 63 7.68 -2.35 11.02
CA PHE A 63 7.48 -2.80 9.65
C PHE A 63 8.79 -3.31 9.02
N VAL A 64 9.86 -2.52 9.08
CA VAL A 64 11.16 -2.85 8.45
C VAL A 64 11.76 -4.12 9.06
N LEU A 65 11.72 -4.27 10.38
CA LEU A 65 12.19 -5.49 11.06
C LEU A 65 11.27 -6.70 10.81
N ARG A 66 10.06 -6.47 10.27
CA ARG A 66 9.10 -7.51 9.93
C ARG A 66 9.16 -7.95 8.46
N TYR A 67 9.37 -7.03 7.54
CA TYR A 67 9.18 -7.27 6.11
C TYR A 67 10.43 -6.94 5.28
N GLY A 68 11.32 -6.10 5.81
CA GLY A 68 12.47 -5.55 5.10
C GLY A 68 12.24 -4.12 4.63
N THR A 69 13.23 -3.60 3.90
CA THR A 69 13.23 -2.25 3.33
C THR A 69 12.42 -2.16 2.04
N PHE A 70 12.05 -0.95 1.63
CA PHE A 70 11.22 -0.73 0.44
C PHE A 70 11.99 -0.98 -0.87
N GLY A 71 13.32 -0.82 -0.87
CA GLY A 71 14.25 -1.04 -1.97
C GLY A 71 14.65 0.23 -2.74
N TYR A 72 14.97 1.33 -2.04
CA TYR A 72 15.31 2.61 -2.68
C TYR A 72 16.50 2.51 -3.64
N ALA A 73 17.67 2.06 -3.15
CA ALA A 73 18.91 2.05 -3.93
C ALA A 73 18.81 1.22 -5.23
N PRO A 74 18.26 -0.02 -5.21
CA PRO A 74 18.04 -0.77 -6.45
C PRO A 74 17.13 -0.07 -7.47
N VAL A 75 16.08 0.61 -7.00
CA VAL A 75 15.18 1.38 -7.88
C VAL A 75 15.93 2.53 -8.53
N VAL A 76 16.62 3.37 -7.76
CA VAL A 76 17.33 4.55 -8.30
C VAL A 76 18.42 4.13 -9.29
N ASN A 77 19.19 3.09 -8.95
CA ASN A 77 20.24 2.55 -9.82
C ASN A 77 19.70 1.99 -11.15
N ALA A 78 18.42 1.60 -11.21
CA ALA A 78 17.80 1.09 -12.42
C ALA A 78 17.27 2.19 -13.35
N VAL A 79 16.99 3.39 -12.83
CA VAL A 79 16.38 4.48 -13.63
C VAL A 79 17.40 5.51 -14.09
N GLU A 80 18.36 5.85 -13.25
CA GLU A 80 19.50 6.65 -13.69
C GLU A 80 20.48 5.69 -14.39
N GLU A 81 21.12 6.10 -15.49
CA GLU A 81 22.45 5.56 -15.85
C GLU A 81 23.44 5.98 -14.76
N TYR A 82 23.16 5.57 -13.52
CA TYR A 82 23.79 6.02 -12.32
C TYR A 82 25.25 5.60 -12.43
N LYS A 83 26.14 6.59 -12.52
CA LYS A 83 27.55 6.38 -12.23
C LYS A 83 27.62 6.40 -10.72
N PRO A 84 27.63 5.24 -10.04
CA PRO A 84 27.66 5.25 -8.59
C PRO A 84 28.86 6.05 -8.15
N ASP A 85 28.63 7.04 -7.29
CA ASP A 85 29.69 7.50 -6.42
C ASP A 85 30.21 6.24 -5.71
N PRO A 86 31.50 5.87 -5.86
CA PRO A 86 32.05 4.69 -5.20
C PRO A 86 31.85 4.72 -3.68
N GLU A 87 31.69 5.90 -3.08
CA GLU A 87 31.39 6.07 -1.66
C GLU A 87 29.92 5.75 -1.30
N LEU A 88 28.98 5.83 -2.24
CA LEU A 88 27.55 5.54 -2.06
C LEU A 88 27.13 4.10 -2.41
N LEU A 89 28.04 3.26 -2.91
CA LEU A 89 27.77 1.85 -3.24
C LEU A 89 27.27 1.00 -2.05
N PHE A 90 27.41 1.50 -0.83
CA PHE A 90 27.00 0.85 0.40
C PHE A 90 25.94 1.63 1.20
N ASP A 91 25.41 2.72 0.63
CA ASP A 91 24.31 3.46 1.26
C ASP A 91 23.01 2.66 1.14
N LEU A 92 22.77 1.79 2.12
CA LEU A 92 21.53 1.03 2.25
C LEU A 92 20.40 1.86 2.87
N SER A 93 20.61 3.17 3.07
CA SER A 93 19.59 4.03 3.66
C SER A 93 18.49 4.40 2.66
N GLU A 94 17.28 4.57 3.19
CA GLU A 94 16.11 4.95 2.40
C GLU A 94 15.62 6.34 2.84
N PRO A 95 15.44 7.30 1.92
CA PRO A 95 14.85 8.59 2.25
C PRO A 95 13.44 8.40 2.82
N LEU A 96 13.14 9.06 3.95
CA LEU A 96 11.83 8.94 4.58
C LEU A 96 10.70 9.45 3.68
N ASP A 97 10.92 10.57 2.98
CA ASP A 97 9.92 11.13 2.07
C ASP A 97 9.54 10.13 0.96
N TRP A 98 10.50 9.33 0.50
CA TRP A 98 10.25 8.28 -0.48
C TRP A 98 9.41 7.13 0.11
N ILE A 99 9.71 6.69 1.33
CA ILE A 99 8.92 5.68 2.05
C ILE A 99 7.47 6.18 2.25
N TRP A 100 7.31 7.41 2.72
CA TRP A 100 5.99 7.99 3.00
C TRP A 100 5.18 8.23 1.74
N ALA A 101 5.81 8.65 0.65
CA ALA A 101 5.14 8.78 -0.64
C ALA A 101 4.59 7.42 -1.11
N HIS A 102 5.36 6.34 -0.97
CA HIS A 102 4.89 5.00 -1.29
C HIS A 102 3.77 4.51 -0.37
N ALA A 103 3.90 4.71 0.95
CA ALA A 103 2.84 4.38 1.91
C ALA A 103 1.52 5.10 1.56
N ASN A 104 1.61 6.39 1.23
CA ASN A 104 0.47 7.18 0.81
C ASN A 104 -0.12 6.70 -0.52
N GLY A 105 0.72 6.53 -1.55
CA GLY A 105 0.27 6.06 -2.87
C GLY A 105 -0.40 4.70 -2.82
N ILE A 106 0.13 3.76 -2.03
CA ILE A 106 -0.48 2.44 -1.81
C ILE A 106 -1.84 2.58 -1.12
N ARG A 107 -1.95 3.42 -0.08
CA ARG A 107 -3.23 3.68 0.59
C ARG A 107 -4.27 4.25 -0.39
N LEU A 108 -3.89 5.19 -1.24
CA LEU A 108 -4.75 5.77 -2.28
C LEU A 108 -5.24 4.72 -3.27
N VAL A 109 -4.33 3.87 -3.76
CA VAL A 109 -4.67 2.78 -4.67
C VAL A 109 -5.62 1.78 -4.00
N MET A 110 -5.37 1.39 -2.75
CA MET A 110 -6.24 0.46 -2.04
C MET A 110 -7.64 1.03 -1.81
N GLU A 111 -7.76 2.29 -1.38
CA GLU A 111 -9.05 2.96 -1.20
C GLU A 111 -9.79 3.09 -2.54
N GLY A 112 -9.07 3.48 -3.60
CA GLY A 112 -9.62 3.57 -4.95
C GLY A 112 -10.13 2.22 -5.47
N ILE A 113 -9.37 1.13 -5.29
CA ILE A 113 -9.81 -0.22 -5.67
C ILE A 113 -11.10 -0.59 -4.93
N ARG A 114 -11.18 -0.33 -3.62
CA ARG A 114 -12.40 -0.59 -2.83
C ARG A 114 -13.60 0.18 -3.37
N ILE A 115 -13.45 1.49 -3.61
CA ILE A 115 -14.51 2.37 -4.14
C ILE A 115 -15.00 1.88 -5.51
N LEU A 116 -14.08 1.54 -6.41
CA LEU A 116 -14.37 1.04 -7.75
C LEU A 116 -15.10 -0.31 -7.70
N HIS A 117 -14.69 -1.20 -6.79
CA HIS A 117 -15.33 -2.48 -6.59
C HIS A 117 -16.76 -2.34 -6.05
N GLU A 118 -16.96 -1.47 -5.05
CA GLU A 118 -18.28 -1.18 -4.47
C GLU A 118 -19.20 -0.39 -5.41
N ARG A 119 -18.62 0.30 -6.41
CA ARG A 119 -19.31 1.22 -7.35
C ARG A 119 -20.08 2.33 -6.62
N ASP A 120 -19.50 2.83 -5.54
CA ASP A 120 -20.10 3.85 -4.68
C ASP A 120 -19.64 5.25 -5.10
N GLU A 121 -20.50 5.96 -5.84
CA GLU A 121 -20.24 7.35 -6.29
C GLU A 121 -20.10 8.32 -5.10
N GLY A 122 -20.80 8.07 -3.99
CA GLY A 122 -20.70 8.92 -2.79
C GLY A 122 -19.34 8.81 -2.13
N LYS A 123 -18.81 7.58 -2.00
CA LYS A 123 -17.44 7.37 -1.54
C LYS A 123 -16.42 7.92 -2.53
N ALA A 124 -16.65 7.80 -3.83
CA ALA A 124 -15.78 8.41 -4.84
C ALA A 124 -15.70 9.93 -4.69
N VAL A 125 -16.84 10.61 -4.53
CA VAL A 125 -16.88 12.07 -4.28
C VAL A 125 -16.14 12.43 -2.99
N LYS A 126 -16.41 11.71 -1.88
CA LYS A 126 -15.73 11.97 -0.60
C LYS A 126 -14.21 11.77 -0.71
N TYR A 127 -13.78 10.69 -1.36
CA TYR A 127 -12.38 10.39 -1.60
C TYR A 127 -11.70 11.51 -2.40
N LEU A 128 -12.30 11.94 -3.51
CA LEU A 128 -11.77 13.03 -4.32
C LEU A 128 -11.75 14.36 -3.55
N ALA A 129 -12.77 14.66 -2.75
CA ALA A 129 -12.80 15.86 -1.91
C ALA A 129 -11.67 15.87 -0.87
N CYS A 130 -11.42 14.74 -0.19
CA CYS A 130 -10.28 14.58 0.73
C CYS A 130 -8.92 14.83 0.03
N LEU A 131 -8.81 14.50 -1.26
CA LEU A 131 -7.60 14.74 -2.06
C LEU A 131 -7.48 16.19 -2.54
N LEU A 132 -8.58 16.91 -2.69
CA LEU A 132 -8.52 18.32 -3.08
C LEU A 132 -8.30 19.22 -1.87
N HIS A 133 -8.80 18.78 -0.72
CA HIS A 133 -8.85 19.58 0.49
C HIS A 133 -8.47 18.73 1.71
N PRO A 134 -7.16 18.49 1.93
CA PRO A 134 -6.68 17.69 3.06
C PRO A 134 -7.06 18.29 4.43
N ASP A 135 -7.32 19.60 4.51
CA ASP A 135 -7.70 20.30 5.75
C ASP A 135 -9.22 20.33 6.01
N LEU A 136 -10.04 19.77 5.11
CA LEU A 136 -11.49 19.78 5.22
C LEU A 136 -11.97 18.63 6.13
N ASP A 137 -12.50 18.97 7.31
CA ASP A 137 -13.10 18.00 8.23
C ASP A 137 -14.48 17.55 7.74
N LEU A 138 -14.51 16.45 6.99
CA LEU A 138 -15.72 15.87 6.39
C LEU A 138 -16.59 15.08 7.40
N ALA A 139 -16.25 15.10 8.69
CA ALA A 139 -17.07 14.47 9.73
C ALA A 139 -18.34 15.27 10.05
N GLU A 140 -18.37 16.58 9.75
CA GLU A 140 -19.49 17.47 10.07
C GLU A 140 -20.33 17.90 8.85
N SER A 141 -19.88 17.62 7.63
CA SER A 141 -20.54 18.15 6.43
C SER A 141 -21.62 17.22 5.88
N THR A 142 -22.87 17.67 5.89
CA THR A 142 -23.99 17.12 5.11
C THR A 142 -23.77 17.37 3.60
N LEU A 143 -22.73 16.76 3.01
CA LEU A 143 -22.36 16.95 1.60
C LEU A 143 -23.14 16.06 0.62
N GLU A 144 -24.23 15.42 1.06
CA GLU A 144 -25.08 14.62 0.15
C GLU A 144 -25.79 15.49 -0.91
N ASN A 145 -25.85 16.82 -0.76
CA ASN A 145 -26.59 17.69 -1.69
C ASN A 145 -25.85 18.92 -2.25
N GLU A 146 -24.63 19.27 -1.79
CA GLU A 146 -23.98 20.54 -2.18
C GLU A 146 -22.82 20.41 -3.18
N VAL A 147 -22.29 19.19 -3.43
CA VAL A 147 -21.17 19.00 -4.39
C VAL A 147 -21.63 19.09 -5.85
N TYR A 148 -22.93 19.07 -6.13
CA TYR A 148 -23.47 19.12 -7.50
C TYR A 148 -23.44 20.51 -8.18
N GLY A 149 -22.96 21.57 -7.51
CA GLY A 149 -23.04 22.93 -8.06
C GLY A 149 -21.84 23.85 -7.88
N ALA A 150 -20.83 23.49 -7.08
CA ALA A 150 -19.69 24.36 -6.82
C ALA A 150 -18.54 24.06 -7.79
N VAL A 151 -18.49 24.78 -8.90
CA VAL A 151 -17.26 24.91 -9.70
C VAL A 151 -16.24 25.64 -8.81
N PRO A 152 -15.06 25.05 -8.51
CA PRO A 152 -14.04 25.76 -7.74
C PRO A 152 -13.57 26.98 -8.53
N GLN A 153 -13.91 28.17 -8.04
CA GLN A 153 -13.28 29.42 -8.46
C GLN A 153 -12.24 29.79 -7.41
N GLY A 154 -10.96 29.65 -7.73
CA GLY A 154 -9.87 30.12 -6.89
C GLY A 154 -8.71 29.14 -6.79
N GLU A 155 -7.50 29.68 -6.70
CA GLU A 155 -6.20 29.03 -6.89
C GLU A 155 -5.74 28.12 -5.73
N ASP A 156 -6.63 27.38 -5.06
CA ASP A 156 -6.23 26.40 -4.04
C ASP A 156 -6.05 25.02 -4.67
N MET A 157 -4.91 24.86 -5.35
CA MET A 157 -4.47 23.63 -5.99
C MET A 157 -3.66 22.78 -4.99
N ALA A 158 -4.29 21.79 -4.34
CA ALA A 158 -3.57 20.82 -3.52
C ALA A 158 -2.72 19.89 -4.41
N VAL A 159 -1.40 20.14 -4.51
CA VAL A 159 -0.51 19.25 -5.26
C VAL A 159 -0.27 17.98 -4.45
N TYR A 160 -0.87 16.87 -4.87
CA TYR A 160 -0.56 15.55 -4.32
C TYR A 160 0.67 14.97 -5.00
N GLU A 161 1.73 14.74 -4.22
CA GLU A 161 2.91 13.99 -4.65
C GLU A 161 2.58 12.49 -4.61
N ALA A 162 2.26 11.92 -5.78
CA ALA A 162 2.29 10.48 -5.98
C ALA A 162 3.71 10.06 -6.37
N PRO A 163 4.27 9.00 -5.78
CA PRO A 163 5.65 8.61 -6.05
C PRO A 163 5.79 8.01 -7.45
N ILE A 164 6.79 8.48 -8.19
CA ILE A 164 7.50 7.66 -9.18
C ILE A 164 8.99 7.88 -8.96
N GLY A 165 9.74 6.79 -8.97
CA GLY A 165 11.20 6.78 -8.96
C GLY A 165 11.76 7.60 -10.13
N LEU A 166 12.15 8.83 -9.83
CA LEU A 166 13.24 9.61 -10.41
C LEU A 166 13.24 10.92 -9.62
N ARG A 167 14.33 11.16 -8.90
CA ARG A 167 14.50 12.34 -8.04
C ARG A 167 14.44 13.67 -8.81
N GLU A 168 14.43 13.64 -10.15
CA GLU A 168 14.54 14.83 -11.00
C GLU A 168 13.40 15.06 -12.02
N ALA A 169 12.29 14.33 -11.98
CA ALA A 169 11.11 14.71 -12.76
C ALA A 169 9.98 15.09 -11.82
N THR A 170 9.83 16.41 -11.65
CA THR A 170 8.66 17.13 -11.17
C THR A 170 7.41 16.79 -12.00
N LEU A 171 6.97 15.54 -11.97
CA LEU A 171 5.60 15.16 -12.29
C LEU A 171 4.86 15.10 -10.97
N ALA A 172 4.71 16.28 -10.37
CA ALA A 172 3.50 16.62 -9.65
C ALA A 172 2.35 16.27 -10.59
N GLN A 173 1.83 15.05 -10.49
CA GLN A 173 0.78 14.58 -11.38
C GLN A 173 -0.43 15.48 -11.11
N ARG A 174 -0.71 16.36 -12.07
CA ARG A 174 -1.75 17.39 -12.03
C ARG A 174 -3.12 16.74 -12.23
N TRP A 175 -3.53 15.89 -11.31
CA TRP A 175 -4.84 15.20 -11.28
C TRP A 175 -6.02 16.19 -11.24
N ILE A 176 -5.78 17.37 -10.69
CA ILE A 176 -6.81 18.37 -10.36
C ILE A 176 -7.23 19.21 -11.57
N LEU A 177 -6.45 19.27 -12.65
CA LEU A 177 -6.65 20.24 -13.75
C LEU A 177 -7.76 19.87 -14.76
N ARG A 178 -8.56 18.82 -14.53
CA ARG A 178 -9.63 18.40 -15.46
C ARG A 178 -11.02 18.24 -14.84
N ALA A 179 -11.22 18.64 -13.59
CA ALA A 179 -12.54 18.60 -12.96
C ALA A 179 -13.31 19.91 -13.27
N PRO A 180 -14.28 19.88 -14.21
CA PRO A 180 -15.66 20.09 -13.73
C PRO A 180 -16.75 19.30 -14.49
N GLN A 181 -16.44 18.22 -15.22
CA GLN A 181 -17.46 17.44 -15.97
C GLN A 181 -17.33 15.90 -15.82
N VAL A 182 -16.50 15.42 -14.89
CA VAL A 182 -16.00 14.03 -14.89
C VAL A 182 -16.78 13.14 -13.92
N ARG A 183 -17.10 11.92 -14.35
CA ARG A 183 -17.78 10.89 -13.55
C ARG A 183 -16.87 10.49 -12.37
N PRO A 184 -17.26 10.67 -11.09
CA PRO A 184 -16.35 10.47 -9.95
C PRO A 184 -15.66 9.11 -9.93
N LEU A 185 -16.39 8.02 -10.17
CA LEU A 185 -15.79 6.69 -10.30
C LEU A 185 -14.73 6.59 -11.41
N ALA A 186 -14.93 7.27 -12.55
CA ALA A 186 -13.95 7.26 -13.63
C ALA A 186 -12.67 7.99 -13.21
N THR A 187 -12.78 9.12 -12.52
CA THR A 187 -11.62 9.86 -11.99
C THR A 187 -10.84 9.04 -10.96
N VAL A 188 -11.53 8.31 -10.06
CA VAL A 188 -10.86 7.37 -9.15
C VAL A 188 -10.11 6.29 -9.94
N GLY A 189 -10.72 5.76 -11.00
CA GLY A 189 -10.10 4.78 -11.90
C GLY A 189 -8.83 5.31 -12.58
N GLU A 190 -8.85 6.55 -13.07
CA GLU A 190 -7.68 7.22 -13.66
C GLU A 190 -6.55 7.34 -12.62
N ILE A 191 -6.84 7.85 -11.42
CA ILE A 191 -5.85 7.97 -10.33
C ILE A 191 -5.21 6.61 -10.00
N VAL A 192 -6.03 5.56 -9.83
CA VAL A 192 -5.52 4.20 -9.57
C VAL A 192 -4.64 3.71 -10.72
N GLY A 193 -5.13 3.85 -11.95
CA GLY A 193 -4.43 3.40 -13.16
C GLY A 193 -3.08 4.09 -13.32
N ASP A 194 -3.01 5.38 -13.04
CA ASP A 194 -1.80 6.15 -13.25
C ASP A 194 -0.75 5.96 -12.15
N ILE A 195 -1.16 5.83 -10.88
CA ILE A 195 -0.22 5.44 -9.80
C ILE A 195 0.35 4.04 -10.08
N LEU A 196 -0.51 3.08 -10.48
CA LEU A 196 -0.07 1.72 -10.81
C LEU A 196 0.86 1.72 -12.02
N THR A 197 0.45 2.31 -13.14
CA THR A 197 1.23 2.32 -14.40
C THR A 197 2.62 2.87 -14.19
N ALA A 198 2.70 3.99 -13.48
CA ALA A 198 3.95 4.63 -13.12
C ALA A 198 4.91 3.72 -12.34
N ASN A 199 4.40 3.06 -11.29
CA ASN A 199 5.24 2.27 -10.40
C ASN A 199 5.56 0.88 -10.96
N LEU A 200 4.70 0.35 -11.85
CA LEU A 200 4.93 -0.90 -12.56
C LEU A 200 5.91 -0.74 -13.74
N ALA A 201 6.11 0.47 -14.26
CA ALA A 201 7.07 0.74 -15.34
C ALA A 201 8.51 0.33 -14.97
N LEU A 202 8.81 0.23 -13.68
CA LEU A 202 10.09 -0.19 -13.14
C LEU A 202 10.26 -1.72 -13.10
N ASN A 203 9.19 -2.49 -13.28
CA ASN A 203 9.25 -3.94 -13.26
C ASN A 203 9.93 -4.45 -14.53
N ARG A 204 11.01 -5.21 -14.37
CA ARG A 204 11.75 -5.77 -15.49
C ARG A 204 11.24 -7.16 -15.82
N ARG A 205 11.27 -7.49 -17.11
CA ARG A 205 11.01 -8.84 -17.59
C ARG A 205 12.31 -9.43 -18.08
N GLU A 206 12.77 -10.47 -17.40
CA GLU A 206 13.93 -11.24 -17.82
C GLU A 206 13.47 -12.33 -18.80
N VAL A 207 14.23 -12.51 -19.88
CA VAL A 207 14.01 -13.55 -20.89
C VAL A 207 15.19 -14.50 -20.81
N TYR A 208 14.94 -15.79 -20.60
CA TYR A 208 15.97 -16.80 -20.43
C TYR A 208 15.65 -18.05 -21.24
N TYR A 209 16.69 -18.82 -21.55
CA TYR A 209 16.56 -20.12 -22.20
C TYR A 209 16.39 -21.22 -21.13
N ASP A 210 15.27 -21.92 -21.19
CA ASP A 210 15.01 -23.08 -20.34
C ASP A 210 15.56 -24.34 -21.03
N ALA A 211 16.71 -24.81 -20.55
CA ALA A 211 17.42 -25.95 -21.13
C ALA A 211 16.67 -27.28 -20.94
N GLU A 212 15.82 -27.41 -19.92
CA GLU A 212 15.06 -28.65 -19.67
C GLU A 212 13.93 -28.81 -20.69
N THR A 213 13.27 -27.72 -21.04
CA THR A 213 12.15 -27.72 -21.98
C THR A 213 12.54 -27.29 -23.40
N GLY A 214 13.79 -26.86 -23.60
CA GLY A 214 14.31 -26.38 -24.88
C GLY A 214 13.60 -25.12 -25.39
N SER A 215 13.04 -24.30 -24.49
CA SER A 215 12.15 -23.18 -24.85
C SER A 215 12.66 -21.84 -24.31
N ILE A 216 12.32 -20.75 -24.99
CA ILE A 216 12.53 -19.39 -24.45
C ILE A 216 11.39 -19.11 -23.48
N ARG A 217 11.75 -18.76 -22.24
CA ARG A 217 10.82 -18.38 -21.17
C ARG A 217 11.09 -16.96 -20.72
N SER A 218 10.16 -16.40 -19.96
CA SER A 218 10.35 -15.10 -19.35
C SER A 218 9.64 -15.01 -18.02
N THR A 219 10.18 -14.21 -17.12
CA THR A 219 9.62 -13.95 -15.78
C THR A 219 9.75 -12.47 -15.45
N PHE A 220 8.90 -11.97 -14.56
CA PHE A 220 9.14 -10.69 -13.92
C PHE A 220 10.22 -10.84 -12.86
N VAL A 221 11.09 -9.84 -12.79
CA VAL A 221 12.14 -9.71 -11.78
C VAL A 221 11.88 -8.42 -11.00
N TYR A 222 11.99 -8.53 -9.67
CA TYR A 222 11.79 -7.43 -8.74
C TYR A 222 13.09 -7.20 -7.98
N ASP A 223 13.67 -6.03 -8.18
CA ASP A 223 14.88 -5.55 -7.52
C ASP A 223 14.58 -4.77 -6.24
N ALA A 224 13.29 -4.53 -5.95
CA ALA A 224 12.79 -3.78 -4.80
C ALA A 224 11.48 -4.39 -4.27
N MET A 225 11.29 -4.43 -2.93
CA MET A 225 10.03 -4.89 -2.33
C MET A 225 8.84 -4.10 -2.85
N ILE A 226 9.02 -2.80 -3.06
CA ILE A 226 7.94 -1.92 -3.54
C ILE A 226 7.40 -2.34 -4.91
N GLN A 227 8.24 -2.88 -5.80
CA GLN A 227 7.81 -3.37 -7.11
C GLN A 227 6.87 -4.59 -6.97
N ALA A 228 7.19 -5.51 -6.05
CA ALA A 228 6.33 -6.65 -5.74
C ALA A 228 4.99 -6.19 -5.14
N VAL A 229 5.00 -5.16 -4.30
CA VAL A 229 3.79 -4.58 -3.70
C VAL A 229 2.87 -3.99 -4.78
N TYR A 230 3.41 -3.20 -5.71
CA TYR A 230 2.61 -2.66 -6.82
C TYR A 230 2.11 -3.76 -7.77
N GLN A 231 2.87 -4.83 -7.97
CA GLN A 231 2.37 -6.01 -8.70
C GLN A 231 1.17 -6.65 -7.99
N GLN A 232 1.20 -6.79 -6.66
CA GLN A 232 0.05 -7.30 -5.90
C GLN A 232 -1.16 -6.38 -6.00
N LEU A 233 -0.95 -5.07 -6.01
CA LEU A 233 -2.02 -4.10 -6.19
C LEU A 233 -2.64 -4.16 -7.59
N LEU A 234 -1.83 -4.35 -8.64
CA LEU A 234 -2.33 -4.60 -10.00
C LEU A 234 -3.24 -5.83 -10.04
N GLU A 235 -2.76 -6.97 -9.54
CA GLU A 235 -3.54 -8.21 -9.49
C GLU A 235 -4.85 -8.02 -8.71
N THR A 236 -4.81 -7.20 -7.65
CA THR A 236 -6.00 -6.86 -6.86
C THR A 236 -6.96 -5.96 -7.64
N ALA A 237 -6.46 -4.98 -8.39
CA ALA A 237 -7.29 -4.09 -9.21
C ALA A 237 -7.98 -4.84 -10.38
N GLU A 238 -7.33 -5.85 -10.95
CA GLU A 238 -7.88 -6.62 -12.09
C GLU A 238 -9.01 -7.60 -11.70
N GLY A 239 -9.06 -8.06 -10.45
CA GLY A 239 -10.09 -9.01 -10.04
C GLY A 239 -10.11 -9.39 -8.56
N GLY A 240 -9.28 -8.77 -7.73
CA GLY A 240 -9.30 -8.93 -6.29
C GLY A 240 -10.28 -7.97 -5.60
N ARG A 241 -10.18 -7.92 -4.26
CA ARG A 241 -10.99 -7.04 -3.42
C ARG A 241 -10.13 -6.44 -2.33
N VAL A 242 -10.43 -5.18 -2.00
CA VAL A 242 -9.91 -4.50 -0.82
C VAL A 242 -11.08 -4.30 0.13
N GLU A 243 -10.88 -4.67 1.39
CA GLU A 243 -11.85 -4.49 2.47
C GLU A 243 -11.24 -3.70 3.62
N GLU A 244 -12.11 -3.16 4.45
CA GLU A 244 -11.74 -2.46 5.67
C GLU A 244 -11.86 -3.40 6.88
N CYS A 245 -10.87 -3.37 7.77
CA CYS A 245 -10.90 -4.22 8.96
C CYS A 245 -11.91 -3.71 10.01
N ASP A 246 -12.80 -4.59 10.47
CA ASP A 246 -13.82 -4.32 11.50
C ASP A 246 -13.25 -3.90 12.90
N GLU A 247 -11.95 -4.04 13.12
CA GLU A 247 -11.30 -3.70 14.41
C GLU A 247 -10.44 -2.45 14.34
N CYS A 248 -9.59 -2.34 13.33
CA CYS A 248 -8.60 -1.26 13.24
C CYS A 248 -8.85 -0.31 12.08
N HIS A 249 -9.90 -0.53 11.29
CA HIS A 249 -10.29 0.30 10.13
C HIS A 249 -9.21 0.41 9.03
N ALA A 250 -8.18 -0.42 9.09
CA ALA A 250 -7.15 -0.46 8.06
C ALA A 250 -7.63 -1.28 6.86
N LEU A 251 -7.25 -0.83 5.67
CA LEU A 251 -7.49 -1.54 4.43
C LEU A 251 -6.63 -2.81 4.34
N PHE A 252 -7.17 -3.86 3.76
CA PHE A 252 -6.44 -5.09 3.46
C PHE A 252 -6.97 -5.74 2.17
N ILE A 253 -6.11 -6.48 1.48
CA ILE A 253 -6.54 -7.32 0.34
C ILE A 253 -7.27 -8.53 0.90
N GLN A 254 -8.53 -8.69 0.50
CA GLN A 254 -9.36 -9.81 0.93
C GLN A 254 -9.01 -11.05 0.10
N THR A 255 -8.51 -12.10 0.75
CA THR A 255 -8.20 -13.39 0.10
C THR A 255 -9.32 -14.43 0.24
N ASP A 256 -10.21 -14.25 1.22
CA ASP A 256 -11.40 -15.09 1.46
C ASP A 256 -12.59 -14.15 1.74
N GLY A 257 -13.74 -14.40 1.10
CA GLY A 257 -14.95 -13.56 1.28
C GLY A 257 -15.52 -13.52 2.71
N ARG A 258 -15.06 -14.42 3.60
CA ARG A 258 -15.41 -14.43 5.05
C ARG A 258 -14.43 -13.61 5.90
N GLN A 259 -13.41 -13.03 5.28
CA GLN A 259 -12.38 -12.28 5.99
C GLN A 259 -12.88 -10.86 6.27
N HIS A 260 -13.05 -10.55 7.56
CA HIS A 260 -13.48 -9.24 8.08
C HIS A 260 -12.37 -8.49 8.84
N PHE A 261 -11.22 -9.14 9.04
CA PHE A 261 -10.10 -8.59 9.81
C PHE A 261 -8.82 -8.64 9.00
N CYS A 262 -7.84 -7.79 9.35
CA CYS A 262 -6.52 -7.81 8.72
C CYS A 262 -5.96 -9.23 8.66
N PRO A 263 -5.30 -9.62 7.56
CA PRO A 263 -4.67 -10.92 7.44
C PRO A 263 -3.66 -11.14 8.59
N PRO A 264 -3.44 -12.40 9.01
CA PRO A 264 -2.35 -12.72 9.91
C PRO A 264 -1.03 -12.25 9.31
N ARG A 265 -0.25 -11.49 10.08
CA ARG A 265 1.08 -11.05 9.63
C ARG A 265 2.00 -12.25 9.43
N PHE A 266 3.11 -12.06 8.73
CA PHE A 266 4.13 -13.08 8.57
C PHE A 266 4.45 -13.85 9.87
N LYS A 267 4.47 -15.18 9.79
CA LYS A 267 4.61 -16.16 10.89
C LYS A 267 3.49 -16.18 11.94
N GLU A 268 2.48 -15.32 11.83
CA GLU A 268 1.27 -15.40 12.66
C GLU A 268 0.25 -16.34 11.99
N LYS A 269 -0.48 -17.09 12.84
CA LYS A 269 -1.55 -18.01 12.41
C LYS A 269 -2.93 -17.35 12.40
N GLU A 270 -3.13 -16.34 13.25
CA GLU A 270 -4.40 -15.65 13.42
C GLU A 270 -4.20 -14.14 13.37
N SER A 271 -5.23 -13.43 12.95
CA SER A 271 -5.26 -11.97 12.96
C SER A 271 -5.25 -11.45 14.40
N ARG A 272 -4.31 -10.55 14.71
CA ARG A 272 -4.31 -9.80 15.98
C ARG A 272 -5.61 -9.00 16.16
N CYS A 273 -6.17 -8.48 15.07
CA CYS A 273 -7.43 -7.74 15.08
C CYS A 273 -8.61 -8.66 15.42
N ALA A 274 -8.70 -9.84 14.83
CA ALA A 274 -9.72 -10.82 15.18
C ALA A 274 -9.62 -11.28 16.65
N LEU A 275 -8.40 -11.44 17.18
CA LEU A 275 -8.17 -11.76 18.60
C LEU A 275 -8.66 -10.64 19.53
N ARG A 276 -8.31 -9.38 19.23
CA ARG A 276 -8.77 -8.21 20.00
C ARG A 276 -10.29 -8.06 19.96
N TYR A 277 -10.88 -8.19 18.78
CA TYR A 277 -12.32 -8.14 18.58
C TYR A 277 -13.04 -9.20 19.44
N ARG A 278 -12.61 -10.46 19.37
CA ARG A 278 -13.18 -11.56 20.17
C ARG A 278 -13.06 -11.30 21.67
N GLN A 279 -11.92 -10.79 22.12
CA GLN A 279 -11.72 -10.48 23.54
C GLN A 279 -12.63 -9.33 24.01
N ARG A 280 -12.82 -8.30 23.19
CA ARG A 280 -13.73 -7.19 23.48
C ARG A 280 -15.19 -7.66 23.58
N GLU A 281 -15.65 -8.44 22.61
CA GLU A 281 -17.01 -8.98 22.60
C GLU A 281 -17.27 -9.90 23.79
N TRP A 282 -16.30 -10.75 24.16
CA TRP A 282 -16.37 -11.57 25.37
C TRP A 282 -16.51 -10.72 26.64
N ARG A 283 -15.74 -9.63 26.76
CA ARG A 283 -15.84 -8.69 27.90
C ARG A 283 -17.20 -7.99 27.94
N LYS A 284 -17.76 -7.60 26.80
CA LYS A 284 -19.11 -6.99 26.72
C LYS A 284 -20.19 -7.95 27.19
N ARG A 285 -20.19 -9.19 26.70
CA ARG A 285 -21.16 -10.23 27.11
C ARG A 285 -21.09 -10.49 28.62
N ARG A 286 -19.89 -10.64 29.18
CA ARG A 286 -19.73 -10.82 30.64
C ARG A 286 -20.24 -9.65 31.47
N ARG A 287 -20.09 -8.41 31.00
CA ARG A 287 -20.65 -7.23 31.68
C ARG A 287 -22.19 -7.24 31.66
N GLN A 288 -22.78 -7.64 30.54
CA GLN A 288 -24.24 -7.76 30.41
C GLN A 288 -24.81 -8.90 31.27
N GLU A 289 -24.14 -10.04 31.32
CA GLU A 289 -24.52 -11.19 32.17
C GLU A 289 -24.30 -10.91 33.67
N GLY A 290 -23.27 -10.16 34.03
CA GLY A 290 -22.99 -9.74 35.40
C GLY A 290 -23.95 -8.67 35.91
N GLY A 291 -24.26 -7.66 35.08
CA GLY A 291 -25.20 -6.59 35.44
C GLY A 291 -26.66 -7.04 35.52
N SER A 292 -27.01 -8.20 34.96
CA SER A 292 -28.36 -8.79 35.07
C SER A 292 -28.62 -9.44 36.44
N LYS A 293 -27.57 -9.76 37.22
CA LYS A 293 -27.72 -10.39 38.55
C LYS A 293 -27.84 -9.41 39.72
N ASP A 294 -27.44 -8.16 39.54
CA ASP A 294 -27.49 -7.14 40.59
C ASP A 294 -28.79 -6.30 40.60
N GLY A 295 -29.75 -6.61 39.70
CA GLY A 295 -31.05 -5.93 39.58
C GLY A 295 -32.26 -6.72 40.12
N GLN A 296 -32.03 -7.84 40.80
CA GLN A 296 -33.07 -8.62 41.49
C GLN A 296 -32.68 -8.80 42.95
N ALA A 297 -32.84 -7.75 43.74
CA ALA A 297 -32.87 -7.79 45.20
C ALA A 297 -33.93 -6.82 45.71
#